data_AF-A0A3N0V0C4-F1
#
_entry.id   AF-A0A3N0V0C4-F1
#
_cell.length_a   1.000
_cell.length_b   1.000
_cell.length_c   1.000
_cell.angle_alpha   90.00
_cell.angle_beta   90.00
_cell.angle_gamma   90.00
#
_symmetry.space_group_name_H-M   'P 1'
#
loop_
_entity.id
_entity.type
_entity.pdbx_description
1 polymer ?
#
loop_
_entity_poly.entity_id
_entity_poly.type
_entity_poly.pdbx_seq_one_letter_code
_entity_poly.pdbx_strand_id
1 'polypeptide(L)'
;MSGACSTPIIRFHLSTTKFFVEHLNAQLNYGASADQTAELFTLATPELGQIVFSKEWVFDLAEASNGTATVHYGYYAAVTMPDGEHELLISHFRKMLDWLSILVRQRIVLLGWTIENAGQRIEVYLDPLDKRLTPFMPPKPGRFIVEDDEFTEVALSGLASWPDKNPEEQEQLSDFSYALAPHLDESTEEKFIFQYRMLEKFIITPKVAARTTLIETEILSGFINNLKKAKIENPDSDQASALNKRLDGFINNIQQDKPSLRHKIDGFISSFMKGSVEDLWPIAGTDEKPGLKEIRDTLSHTDTRSIHHQSLAVAQWHLTILLERLVFKLLELPAPVAIQPGSNILRREFWYERAYWENLQKQTLVKQ
;
A
#
# COMPACT_ATOMS: atom_id res chain seq x y z
N MET A 1 -24.31 27.40 39.79
CA MET A 1 -24.64 26.65 38.56
C MET A 1 -23.34 26.45 37.80
N SER A 2 -22.68 25.31 38.02
CA SER A 2 -21.52 24.90 37.23
C SER A 2 -22.05 24.37 35.90
N GLY A 3 -21.85 25.12 34.82
CA GLY A 3 -22.11 24.62 33.48
C GLY A 3 -21.26 23.37 33.26
N ALA A 4 -21.90 22.26 32.90
CA ALA A 4 -21.17 21.09 32.45
C ALA A 4 -20.33 21.52 31.23
N CYS A 5 -19.01 21.56 31.40
CA CYS A 5 -18.09 21.79 30.29
C CYS A 5 -18.19 20.54 29.41
N SER A 6 -19.01 20.60 28.36
CA SER A 6 -19.11 19.52 27.38
C SER A 6 -17.76 19.42 26.69
N THR A 7 -17.06 18.30 26.87
CA THR A 7 -15.80 18.03 26.19
C THR A 7 -16.01 18.18 24.68
N PRO A 8 -15.19 18.97 23.97
CA PRO A 8 -15.40 19.21 22.55
C PRO A 8 -15.28 17.89 21.77
N ILE A 9 -16.11 17.73 20.75
CA ILE A 9 -16.09 16.57 19.85
C ILE A 9 -15.64 17.05 18.48
N ILE A 10 -14.66 16.36 17.90
CA ILE A 10 -14.30 16.50 16.49
C ILE A 10 -14.95 15.37 15.70
N ARG A 11 -15.62 15.72 14.60
CA ARG A 11 -16.17 14.79 13.64
C ARG A 11 -15.36 14.86 12.35
N PHE A 12 -14.68 13.78 12.01
CA PHE A 12 -13.93 13.65 10.77
C PHE A 12 -14.83 13.07 9.68
N HIS A 13 -14.98 13.78 8.56
CA HIS A 13 -15.77 13.34 7.40
C HIS A 13 -14.93 12.44 6.51
N LEU A 14 -15.44 11.26 6.14
CA LEU A 14 -14.71 10.22 5.44
C LEU A 14 -15.28 9.93 4.04
N SER A 15 -14.41 9.48 3.13
CA SER A 15 -14.84 8.95 1.83
C SER A 15 -15.71 7.70 2.00
N THR A 16 -16.67 7.54 1.09
CA THR A 16 -17.47 6.31 1.01
C THR A 16 -16.62 5.17 0.48
N THR A 17 -16.55 4.06 1.23
CA THR A 17 -15.89 2.82 0.80
C THR A 17 -16.85 1.65 0.89
N LYS A 18 -16.63 0.58 0.11
CA LYS A 18 -17.45 -0.64 0.15
C LYS A 18 -17.39 -1.29 1.53
N PHE A 19 -16.26 -1.21 2.22
CA PHE A 19 -16.14 -1.69 3.60
C PHE A 19 -17.21 -1.10 4.51
N PHE A 20 -17.35 0.24 4.49
CA PHE A 20 -18.40 0.89 5.27
C PHE A 20 -19.82 0.57 4.77
N VAL A 21 -20.00 0.26 3.48
CA VAL A 21 -21.29 -0.16 2.90
C VAL A 21 -21.66 -1.61 3.26
N GLU A 22 -20.69 -2.51 3.40
CA GLU A 22 -20.90 -3.93 3.71
C GLU A 22 -21.06 -4.21 5.21
N HIS A 23 -20.47 -3.38 6.07
CA HIS A 23 -20.70 -3.37 7.53
C HIS A 23 -22.16 -3.02 7.93
N LEU A 24 -23.07 -3.06 6.96
CA LEU A 24 -24.37 -2.40 6.94
C LEU A 24 -25.50 -3.38 6.63
N ASN A 25 -25.32 -4.66 6.93
CA ASN A 25 -26.45 -5.58 7.02
C ASN A 25 -27.39 -5.26 8.22
N ALA A 26 -27.38 -4.02 8.71
CA ALA A 26 -28.35 -3.48 9.63
C ALA A 26 -29.61 -3.09 8.85
N GLN A 27 -30.75 -3.67 9.24
CA GLN A 27 -32.06 -3.28 8.72
C GLN A 27 -32.30 -1.79 8.99
N LEU A 28 -32.49 -1.00 7.94
CA LEU A 28 -32.89 0.39 8.05
C LEU A 28 -34.29 0.44 8.70
N ASN A 29 -34.36 0.93 9.93
CA ASN A 29 -35.64 1.25 10.56
C ASN A 29 -36.08 2.63 10.06
N TYR A 30 -37.13 2.65 9.25
CA TYR A 30 -37.74 3.85 8.67
C TYR A 30 -38.54 4.65 9.71
N GLY A 31 -37.90 5.02 10.82
CA GLY A 31 -38.47 5.87 11.86
C GLY A 31 -38.47 7.35 11.47
N ALA A 32 -39.39 8.13 12.07
CA ALA A 32 -39.74 9.49 11.69
C ALA A 32 -38.72 10.61 12.01
N SER A 33 -37.44 10.31 12.27
CA SER A 33 -36.42 11.36 12.43
C SER A 33 -35.65 11.60 11.13
N ALA A 34 -35.45 12.87 10.78
CA ALA A 34 -34.77 13.29 9.56
C ALA A 34 -33.29 12.88 9.53
N ASP A 35 -32.67 12.79 10.71
CA ASP A 35 -31.28 12.37 10.88
C ASP A 35 -31.25 11.05 11.66
N GLN A 36 -30.45 10.12 11.16
CA GLN A 36 -30.22 8.81 11.76
C GLN A 36 -28.72 8.49 11.70
N THR A 37 -28.23 7.91 12.78
CA THR A 37 -26.83 7.50 12.95
C THR A 37 -26.77 6.02 13.29
N ALA A 38 -25.87 5.28 12.65
CA ALA A 38 -25.49 3.94 13.07
C ALA A 38 -23.99 3.87 13.33
N GLU A 39 -23.61 3.36 14.51
CA GLU A 39 -22.22 3.01 14.81
C GLU A 39 -21.82 1.77 13.98
N LEU A 40 -20.66 1.84 13.33
CA LEU A 40 -20.09 0.75 12.54
C LEU A 40 -19.11 -0.07 13.38
N PHE A 41 -18.15 0.61 14.00
CA PHE A 41 -17.17 0.02 14.92
C PHE A 41 -16.51 1.13 15.72
N THR A 42 -15.88 0.75 16.83
CA THR A 42 -15.12 1.64 17.70
C THR A 42 -13.68 1.18 17.79
N LEU A 43 -12.74 2.12 17.70
CA LEU A 43 -11.32 1.93 17.99
C LEU A 43 -10.94 2.78 19.19
N ALA A 44 -9.98 2.32 19.99
CA ALA A 44 -9.42 3.10 21.09
C ALA A 44 -7.90 3.13 20.96
N THR A 45 -7.31 4.31 20.78
CA THR A 45 -5.85 4.49 20.70
C THR A 45 -5.36 5.43 21.81
N PRO A 46 -4.10 5.31 22.24
CA PRO A 46 -3.52 6.23 23.23
C PRO A 46 -3.54 7.71 22.78
N GLU A 47 -3.36 7.97 21.49
CA GLU A 47 -3.19 9.32 20.94
C GLU A 47 -4.52 10.01 20.63
N LEU A 48 -5.55 9.25 20.26
CA LEU A 48 -6.85 9.77 19.84
C LEU A 48 -7.96 9.45 20.87
N GLY A 49 -7.70 8.60 21.86
CA GLY A 49 -8.74 8.11 22.76
C GLY A 49 -9.73 7.20 22.03
N GLN A 50 -10.99 7.25 22.41
CA GLN A 50 -12.07 6.50 21.77
C GLN A 50 -12.51 7.19 20.47
N ILE A 51 -12.51 6.43 19.39
CA ILE A 51 -12.88 6.84 18.04
C ILE A 51 -14.08 6.00 17.61
N VAL A 52 -15.21 6.65 17.39
CA VAL A 52 -16.46 5.98 16.99
C VAL A 52 -16.67 6.21 15.50
N PHE A 53 -16.55 5.15 14.69
CA PHE A 53 -16.87 5.20 13.27
C PHE A 53 -18.36 4.98 13.08
N SER A 54 -19.00 5.86 12.32
CA SER A 54 -20.44 5.89 12.18
C SER A 54 -20.85 6.24 10.76
N LYS A 55 -22.05 5.81 10.40
CA LYS A 55 -22.76 6.25 9.20
C LYS A 55 -23.88 7.20 9.61
N GLU A 56 -23.98 8.32 8.91
CA GLU A 56 -25.12 9.23 8.97
C GLU A 56 -25.97 9.06 7.73
N TRP A 57 -27.27 9.26 7.86
CA TRP A 57 -28.11 9.56 6.71
C TRP A 57 -29.17 10.59 7.04
N VAL A 58 -29.43 11.44 6.04
CA VAL A 58 -30.39 12.54 6.07
C VAL A 58 -31.44 12.31 4.99
N PHE A 59 -32.71 12.49 5.38
CA PHE A 59 -33.84 12.42 4.46
C PHE A 59 -34.20 13.81 3.94
N ASP A 60 -33.97 14.04 2.65
CA ASP A 60 -34.53 15.20 1.96
C ASP A 60 -35.84 14.79 1.27
N LEU A 61 -36.96 15.16 1.90
CA LEU A 61 -38.26 15.18 1.25
C LEU A 61 -38.27 16.33 0.25
N ALA A 62 -37.92 16.03 -1.01
CA ALA A 62 -38.06 17.02 -2.07
C ALA A 62 -39.54 17.44 -2.17
N GLU A 63 -39.82 18.75 -2.11
CA GLU A 63 -41.15 19.35 -2.34
C GLU A 63 -41.65 19.18 -3.80
N ALA A 64 -41.08 18.23 -4.57
CA ALA A 64 -41.61 17.87 -5.86
C ALA A 64 -42.79 16.92 -5.66
N SER A 65 -43.99 17.41 -6.01
CA SER A 65 -45.31 16.79 -6.29
C SER A 65 -45.50 15.26 -6.44
N ASN A 66 -44.45 14.43 -6.44
CA ASN A 66 -44.46 12.97 -6.58
C ASN A 66 -43.99 12.18 -5.35
N GLY A 67 -43.63 12.84 -4.23
CA GLY A 67 -43.40 12.15 -2.95
C GLY A 67 -42.14 11.26 -2.87
N THR A 68 -41.14 11.49 -3.74
CA THR A 68 -39.86 10.79 -3.68
C THR A 68 -38.92 11.45 -2.66
N ALA A 69 -38.59 10.75 -1.58
CA ALA A 69 -37.55 11.16 -0.64
C ALA A 69 -36.16 10.80 -1.19
N THR A 70 -35.22 11.74 -1.13
CA THR A 70 -33.81 11.51 -1.45
C THR A 70 -33.08 11.20 -0.14
N VAL A 71 -32.30 10.13 -0.10
CA VAL A 71 -31.50 9.77 1.07
C VAL A 71 -30.05 10.12 0.77
N HIS A 72 -29.51 11.06 1.54
CA HIS A 72 -28.09 11.37 1.55
C HIS A 72 -27.45 10.57 2.68
N TYR A 73 -26.31 9.94 2.42
CA TYR A 73 -25.55 9.23 3.45
C TYR A 73 -24.10 9.70 3.46
N GLY A 74 -23.51 9.70 4.66
CA GLY A 74 -22.12 10.05 4.90
C GLY A 74 -21.49 9.12 5.93
N TYR A 75 -20.16 9.10 5.95
CA TYR A 75 -19.38 8.35 6.93
C TYR A 75 -18.53 9.32 7.71
N TYR A 76 -18.47 9.11 9.02
CA TYR A 76 -17.67 9.95 9.90
C TYR A 76 -17.03 9.14 11.02
N ALA A 77 -15.96 9.69 11.58
CA ALA A 77 -15.37 9.23 12.82
C ALA A 77 -15.44 10.35 13.85
N ALA A 78 -16.05 10.07 15.00
CA ALA A 78 -16.13 11.00 16.11
C ALA A 78 -15.04 10.70 17.13
N VAL A 79 -14.32 11.73 17.55
CA VAL A 79 -13.30 11.67 18.59
C VAL A 79 -13.61 12.68 19.67
N THR A 80 -13.64 12.24 20.92
CA THR A 80 -13.73 13.13 22.08
C THR A 80 -12.38 13.80 22.26
N MET A 81 -12.31 15.11 22.10
CA MET A 81 -11.05 15.86 22.12
C MET A 81 -10.49 15.90 23.55
N PRO A 82 -9.28 15.36 23.80
CA PRO A 82 -8.49 15.83 24.94
C PRO A 82 -8.07 17.29 24.68
N ASP A 83 -7.91 18.10 25.74
CA ASP A 83 -7.36 19.46 25.61
C ASP A 83 -5.99 19.41 24.90
N GLY A 84 -5.87 19.99 23.70
CA GLY A 84 -4.62 19.88 22.90
C GLY A 84 -4.66 20.51 21.50
N GLU A 85 -3.52 20.45 20.79
CA GLU A 85 -3.33 21.00 19.44
C GLU A 85 -4.02 20.14 18.36
N HIS A 86 -4.99 20.73 17.65
CA HIS A 86 -5.84 20.03 16.67
C HIS A 86 -5.05 19.43 15.50
N GLU A 87 -3.93 20.04 15.10
CA GLU A 87 -3.10 19.58 13.98
C GLU A 87 -2.46 18.21 14.24
N LEU A 88 -2.04 17.97 15.48
CA LEU A 88 -1.46 16.70 15.89
C LEU A 88 -2.49 15.57 15.81
N LEU A 89 -3.73 15.83 16.26
CA LEU A 89 -4.84 14.89 16.18
C LEU A 89 -5.20 14.55 14.73
N ILE A 90 -5.26 15.56 13.86
CA ILE A 90 -5.51 15.35 12.42
C ILE A 90 -4.40 14.49 11.80
N SER A 91 -3.14 14.73 12.17
CA SER A 91 -1.99 13.94 11.69
C SER A 91 -2.08 12.47 12.13
N HIS A 92 -2.36 12.20 13.41
CA HIS A 92 -2.56 10.84 13.91
C HIS A 92 -3.74 10.15 13.24
N PHE A 93 -4.86 10.87 13.08
CA PHE A 93 -6.05 10.34 12.41
C PHE A 93 -5.77 9.96 10.95
N ARG A 94 -5.02 10.77 10.21
CA ARG A 94 -4.62 10.45 8.82
C ARG A 94 -3.75 9.20 8.73
N LYS A 95 -2.77 9.04 9.65
CA LYS A 95 -1.95 7.81 9.70
C LYS A 95 -2.81 6.58 9.99
N MET A 96 -3.80 6.71 10.87
CA MET A 96 -4.76 5.63 11.10
C MET A 96 -5.53 5.27 9.83
N LEU A 97 -5.99 6.26 9.06
CA LEU A 97 -6.68 6.00 7.79
C LEU A 97 -5.80 5.28 6.76
N ASP A 98 -4.49 5.59 6.69
CA ASP A 98 -3.55 4.87 5.83
C ASP A 98 -3.53 3.37 6.18
N TRP A 99 -3.43 3.05 7.47
CA TRP A 99 -3.45 1.65 7.93
C TRP A 99 -4.77 0.96 7.65
N LEU A 100 -5.89 1.58 8.00
CA LEU A 100 -7.22 1.02 7.73
C LEU A 100 -7.43 0.79 6.23
N SER A 101 -6.92 1.71 5.38
CA SER A 101 -7.01 1.58 3.92
C SER A 101 -6.35 0.32 3.39
N ILE A 102 -5.22 -0.09 4.00
CA ILE A 102 -4.53 -1.34 3.67
C ILE A 102 -5.44 -2.51 4.02
N LEU A 103 -5.95 -2.57 5.26
CA LEU A 103 -6.79 -3.69 5.73
C LEU A 103 -8.02 -3.92 4.86
N VAL A 104 -8.64 -2.85 4.37
CA VAL A 104 -9.86 -2.92 3.55
C VAL A 104 -9.60 -2.94 2.04
N ARG A 105 -8.32 -2.91 1.63
CA ARG A 105 -7.87 -2.80 0.22
C ARG A 105 -8.53 -1.65 -0.56
N GLN A 106 -8.90 -0.58 0.15
CA GLN A 106 -9.65 0.55 -0.37
C GLN A 106 -9.24 1.79 0.36
N ARG A 107 -9.08 2.88 -0.39
CA ARG A 107 -8.60 4.11 0.19
C ARG A 107 -9.69 4.81 1.01
N ILE A 108 -9.42 4.98 2.30
CA ILE A 108 -10.24 5.79 3.20
C ILE A 108 -9.58 7.17 3.30
N VAL A 109 -10.32 8.20 2.91
CA VAL A 109 -9.81 9.58 2.79
C VAL A 109 -10.54 10.47 3.77
N LEU A 110 -9.80 11.35 4.45
CA LEU A 110 -10.35 12.45 5.22
C LEU A 110 -10.78 13.58 4.27
N LEU A 111 -12.08 13.88 4.22
CA LEU A 111 -12.69 14.93 3.39
C LEU A 111 -12.72 16.29 4.09
N GLY A 112 -12.75 16.28 5.42
CA GLY A 112 -12.87 17.48 6.24
C GLY A 112 -13.20 17.12 7.67
N TRP A 113 -13.43 18.12 8.52
CA TRP A 113 -13.86 17.91 9.88
C TRP A 113 -14.74 19.03 10.40
N THR A 114 -15.55 18.70 11.38
CA THR A 114 -16.41 19.62 12.13
C THR A 114 -16.03 19.57 13.60
N ILE A 115 -15.80 20.73 14.20
CA ILE A 115 -15.53 20.89 15.64
C ILE A 115 -16.72 21.60 16.26
N GLU A 116 -17.29 21.00 17.31
CA GLU A 116 -18.33 21.62 18.12
C GLU A 116 -17.76 21.97 19.50
N ASN A 117 -17.70 23.26 19.81
CA ASN A 117 -17.25 23.75 21.12
C ASN A 117 -18.15 24.89 21.61
N ALA A 118 -18.78 24.72 22.76
CA ALA A 118 -19.55 25.76 23.47
C ALA A 118 -20.54 26.56 22.59
N GLY A 119 -21.19 25.89 21.63
CA GLY A 119 -22.18 26.51 20.71
C GLY A 119 -21.60 27.10 19.42
N GLN A 120 -20.28 27.05 19.22
CA GLN A 120 -19.63 27.36 17.95
C GLN A 120 -19.37 26.07 17.17
N ARG A 121 -19.86 26.01 15.93
CA ARG A 121 -19.54 24.96 14.96
C ARG A 121 -18.53 25.51 13.95
N ILE A 122 -17.34 24.92 13.92
CA ILE A 122 -16.31 25.22 12.92
C ILE A 122 -16.25 24.03 11.97
N GLU A 123 -16.41 24.29 10.69
CA GLU A 123 -16.36 23.26 9.65
C GLU A 123 -15.24 23.58 8.67
N VAL A 124 -14.38 22.60 8.43
CA VAL A 124 -13.23 22.70 7.54
C VAL A 124 -13.35 21.59 6.51
N TYR A 125 -13.47 21.98 5.24
CA TYR A 125 -13.38 21.05 4.13
C TYR A 125 -11.97 21.11 3.54
N LEU A 126 -11.39 19.94 3.30
CA LEU A 126 -10.18 19.83 2.50
C LEU A 126 -10.62 19.91 1.03
N ASP A 127 -9.97 20.77 0.24
CA ASP A 127 -10.40 21.13 -1.13
C ASP A 127 -10.80 19.88 -1.95
N PRO A 128 -12.10 19.67 -2.21
CA PRO A 128 -12.60 18.49 -2.89
C PRO A 128 -12.30 18.50 -4.41
N LEU A 129 -11.64 19.55 -4.92
CA LEU A 129 -11.25 19.66 -6.33
C LEU A 129 -9.88 19.05 -6.65
N ASP A 130 -9.13 18.54 -5.67
CA ASP A 130 -7.99 17.70 -5.99
C ASP A 130 -8.53 16.41 -6.62
N LYS A 131 -8.18 16.14 -7.89
CA LYS A 131 -8.56 14.91 -8.61
C LYS A 131 -8.12 13.63 -7.88
N ARG A 132 -7.36 13.76 -6.79
CA ARG A 132 -6.96 12.74 -5.82
C ARG A 132 -8.06 12.35 -4.82
N LEU A 133 -9.19 13.05 -4.74
CA LEU A 133 -10.16 12.92 -3.64
C LEU A 133 -11.51 12.28 -4.03
N THR A 134 -11.49 11.29 -4.93
CA THR A 134 -12.59 10.41 -5.40
C THR A 134 -13.43 10.99 -6.57
N PRO A 135 -13.61 10.25 -7.69
CA PRO A 135 -14.64 9.20 -7.73
C PRO A 135 -14.39 8.09 -8.77
N PHE A 136 -13.37 7.22 -8.62
CA PHE A 136 -13.39 5.93 -9.32
C PHE A 136 -12.71 4.88 -8.43
N MET A 137 -13.51 4.31 -7.52
CA MET A 137 -13.18 3.00 -6.96
C MET A 137 -13.41 1.94 -8.04
N PRO A 138 -12.52 0.94 -8.17
CA PRO A 138 -12.77 -0.18 -9.08
C PRO A 138 -14.10 -0.87 -8.73
N PRO A 139 -14.88 -1.31 -9.75
CA PRO A 139 -16.25 -1.82 -9.58
C PRO A 139 -16.37 -3.07 -8.71
N LYS A 140 -15.26 -3.74 -8.37
CA LYS A 140 -15.21 -4.84 -7.41
C LYS A 140 -13.89 -4.78 -6.64
N PRO A 141 -13.87 -4.27 -5.40
CA PRO A 141 -12.72 -4.51 -4.55
C PRO A 141 -12.61 -6.02 -4.27
N GLY A 142 -11.37 -6.50 -4.17
CA GLY A 142 -11.10 -7.82 -3.63
C GLY A 142 -11.65 -7.95 -2.20
N ARG A 143 -11.73 -9.18 -1.69
CA ARG A 143 -12.04 -9.41 -0.27
C ARG A 143 -11.03 -8.65 0.61
N PHE A 144 -11.48 -8.18 1.78
CA PHE A 144 -10.62 -7.51 2.76
C PHE A 144 -9.43 -8.39 3.15
N ILE A 145 -8.35 -7.78 3.64
CA ILE A 145 -7.18 -8.54 4.12
C ILE A 145 -7.52 -9.28 5.42
N VAL A 146 -8.41 -8.70 6.21
CA VAL A 146 -8.81 -9.22 7.52
C VAL A 146 -10.31 -9.45 7.50
N GLU A 147 -10.76 -10.56 8.08
CA GLU A 147 -12.18 -10.86 8.25
C GLU A 147 -12.79 -9.93 9.31
N ASP A 148 -14.11 -9.76 9.29
CA ASP A 148 -14.80 -8.77 10.14
C ASP A 148 -14.58 -9.01 11.65
N ASP A 149 -14.43 -10.28 12.07
CA ASP A 149 -14.23 -10.68 13.47
C ASP A 149 -12.80 -10.40 13.99
N GLU A 150 -11.81 -10.38 13.09
CA GLU A 150 -10.41 -10.08 13.43
C GLU A 150 -10.06 -8.60 13.21
N PHE A 151 -10.92 -7.83 12.52
CA PHE A 151 -10.61 -6.49 12.03
C PHE A 151 -10.15 -5.53 13.14
N THR A 152 -10.91 -5.42 14.23
CA THR A 152 -10.60 -4.49 15.33
C THR A 152 -9.27 -4.81 16.00
N GLU A 153 -8.98 -6.09 16.23
CA GLU A 153 -7.73 -6.52 16.87
C GLU A 153 -6.52 -6.21 15.99
N VAL A 154 -6.60 -6.53 14.70
CA VAL A 154 -5.52 -6.25 13.74
C VAL A 154 -5.35 -4.75 13.52
N ALA A 155 -6.45 -4.00 13.44
CA ALA A 155 -6.44 -2.55 13.35
C ALA A 155 -5.66 -1.94 14.52
N LEU A 156 -6.03 -2.28 15.75
CA LEU A 156 -5.37 -1.77 16.96
C LEU A 156 -3.90 -2.19 17.05
N SER A 157 -3.58 -3.43 16.70
CA SER A 157 -2.20 -3.92 16.72
C SER A 157 -1.30 -3.12 15.76
N GLY A 158 -1.77 -2.85 14.53
CA GLY A 158 -1.02 -2.03 13.58
C GLY A 158 -0.87 -0.59 14.02
N LEU A 159 -1.90 0.01 14.62
CA LEU A 159 -1.83 1.37 15.15
C LEU A 159 -0.89 1.48 16.35
N ALA A 160 -0.77 0.44 17.16
CA ALA A 160 0.19 0.40 18.26
C ALA A 160 1.64 0.25 17.76
N SER A 161 1.86 -0.55 16.70
CA SER A 161 3.21 -0.82 16.18
C SER A 161 3.75 0.26 15.23
N TRP A 162 2.89 1.04 14.56
CA TRP A 162 3.32 2.03 13.57
C TRP A 162 4.15 3.20 14.17
N PRO A 163 3.77 3.80 15.31
CA PRO A 163 4.54 4.89 15.92
C PRO A 163 5.95 4.49 16.34
N ASP A 164 6.15 3.23 16.71
CA ASP A 164 7.44 2.67 17.12
C ASP A 164 8.42 2.50 15.95
N LYS A 165 7.94 2.60 14.71
CA LYS A 165 8.78 2.54 13.51
C LYS A 165 9.53 3.85 13.33
N ASN A 166 10.73 3.76 12.76
CA ASN A 166 11.51 4.96 12.50
C ASN A 166 10.87 5.80 11.36
N PRO A 167 11.22 7.09 11.21
CA PRO A 167 10.57 7.96 10.22
C PRO A 167 10.62 7.44 8.77
N GLU A 168 11.70 6.75 8.37
CA GLU A 168 11.83 6.16 7.03
C GLU A 168 10.85 4.99 6.85
N GLU A 169 10.70 4.13 7.86
CA GLU A 169 9.72 3.02 7.83
C GLU A 169 8.29 3.52 7.88
N GLN A 170 8.00 4.59 8.64
CA GLN A 170 6.68 5.22 8.64
C GLN A 170 6.34 5.80 7.26
N GLU A 171 7.29 6.46 6.59
CA GLU A 171 7.12 6.93 5.22
C GLU A 171 6.86 5.77 4.25
N GLN A 172 7.64 4.68 4.37
CA GLN A 172 7.43 3.47 3.56
C GLN A 172 6.06 2.84 3.77
N LEU A 173 5.57 2.78 5.01
CA LEU A 173 4.24 2.26 5.32
C LEU A 173 3.15 3.14 4.70
N SER A 174 3.29 4.46 4.77
CA SER A 174 2.39 5.38 4.07
C SER A 174 2.45 5.16 2.56
N ASP A 175 3.64 5.06 1.96
CA ASP A 175 3.83 4.76 0.53
C ASP A 175 3.15 3.44 0.11
N PHE A 176 3.31 2.38 0.90
CA PHE A 176 2.63 1.10 0.66
C PHE A 176 1.10 1.24 0.75
N SER A 177 0.58 2.08 1.64
CA SER A 177 -0.87 2.34 1.71
C SER A 177 -1.41 2.91 0.41
N TYR A 178 -0.67 3.80 -0.26
CA TYR A 178 -1.07 4.33 -1.57
C TYR A 178 -0.96 3.26 -2.67
N ALA A 179 0.07 2.41 -2.64
CA ALA A 179 0.26 1.37 -3.66
C ALA A 179 -0.72 0.19 -3.55
N LEU A 180 -1.17 -0.10 -2.33
CA LEU A 180 -2.15 -1.16 -2.07
C LEU A 180 -3.59 -0.67 -2.25
N ALA A 181 -3.85 0.58 -1.89
CA ALA A 181 -5.15 1.23 -1.99
C ALA A 181 -5.05 2.56 -2.77
N PRO A 182 -4.92 2.51 -4.11
CA PRO A 182 -4.82 3.71 -4.92
C PRO A 182 -6.12 4.51 -4.91
N HIS A 183 -6.01 5.83 -5.11
CA HIS A 183 -7.14 6.77 -5.17
C HIS A 183 -7.85 6.80 -6.53
N LEU A 184 -7.19 6.30 -7.57
CA LEU A 184 -7.62 6.34 -8.95
C LEU A 184 -7.82 4.92 -9.47
N ASP A 185 -8.71 4.79 -10.45
CA ASP A 185 -8.81 3.58 -11.25
C ASP A 185 -7.60 3.56 -12.21
N GLU A 186 -6.52 2.93 -11.75
CA GLU A 186 -5.29 2.73 -12.49
C GLU A 186 -5.44 1.51 -13.42
N SER A 187 -4.88 1.60 -14.62
CA SER A 187 -4.71 0.39 -15.44
C SER A 187 -3.84 -0.63 -14.70
N THR A 188 -3.98 -1.91 -15.05
CA THR A 188 -3.15 -2.98 -14.45
C THR A 188 -1.65 -2.70 -14.60
N GLU A 189 -1.25 -2.07 -15.71
CA GLU A 189 0.13 -1.68 -16.02
C GLU A 189 0.65 -0.59 -15.08
N GLU A 190 -0.11 0.49 -14.93
CA GLU A 190 0.22 1.61 -14.03
C GLU A 190 0.30 1.14 -12.57
N LYS A 191 -0.71 0.36 -12.15
CA LYS A 191 -0.75 -0.21 -10.80
C LYS A 191 0.44 -1.12 -10.54
N PHE A 192 0.78 -1.98 -11.50
CA PHE A 192 1.95 -2.86 -11.39
C PHE A 192 3.25 -2.05 -11.25
N ILE A 193 3.46 -1.05 -12.10
CA ILE A 193 4.65 -0.19 -12.05
C ILE A 193 4.74 0.55 -10.73
N PHE A 194 3.63 1.12 -10.25
CA PHE A 194 3.60 1.84 -8.99
C PHE A 194 3.91 0.93 -7.79
N GLN A 195 3.26 -0.23 -7.72
CA GLN A 195 3.52 -1.24 -6.69
C GLN A 195 4.98 -1.73 -6.72
N TYR A 196 5.52 -2.02 -7.91
CA TYR A 196 6.89 -2.51 -8.04
C TYR A 196 7.90 -1.43 -7.64
N ARG A 197 7.64 -0.16 -7.97
CA ARG A 197 8.49 0.96 -7.52
C ARG A 197 8.55 1.07 -6.00
N MET A 198 7.44 0.82 -5.29
CA MET A 198 7.45 0.81 -3.82
C MET A 198 8.25 -0.37 -3.26
N LEU A 199 8.09 -1.56 -3.86
CA LEU A 199 8.93 -2.71 -3.53
C LEU A 199 10.42 -2.42 -3.76
N GLU A 200 10.76 -1.83 -4.92
CA GLU A 200 12.13 -1.48 -5.29
C GLU A 200 12.72 -0.44 -4.32
N LYS A 201 11.97 0.61 -3.97
CA LYS A 201 12.36 1.62 -2.96
C LYS A 201 12.72 0.94 -1.64
N PHE A 202 11.87 0.01 -1.18
CA PHE A 202 12.09 -0.73 0.07
C PHE A 202 13.33 -1.63 0.02
N ILE A 203 13.51 -2.40 -1.07
CA ILE A 203 14.66 -3.32 -1.22
C ILE A 203 15.99 -2.55 -1.25
N ILE A 204 16.00 -1.33 -1.81
CA ILE A 204 17.20 -0.52 -1.95
C ILE A 204 17.57 0.21 -0.65
N THR A 205 16.66 0.32 0.32
CA THR A 205 16.94 0.97 1.62
C THR A 205 18.17 0.36 2.30
N PRO A 206 19.13 1.18 2.78
CA PRO A 206 20.42 0.71 3.29
C PRO A 206 20.35 -0.38 4.37
N LYS A 207 19.31 -0.37 5.23
CA LYS A 207 19.12 -1.40 6.26
C LYS A 207 18.90 -2.80 5.70
N VAL A 208 18.20 -2.90 4.57
CA VAL A 208 17.94 -4.16 3.86
C VAL A 208 19.18 -4.54 3.04
N ALA A 209 19.80 -3.56 2.37
CA ALA A 209 20.99 -3.77 1.56
C ALA A 209 22.23 -4.19 2.38
N ALA A 210 22.42 -3.65 3.60
CA ALA A 210 23.58 -3.93 4.46
C ALA A 210 23.65 -5.37 5.00
N ARG A 211 22.54 -6.13 4.97
CA ARG A 211 22.54 -7.57 5.30
C ARG A 211 23.09 -8.44 4.16
N THR A 212 23.40 -7.85 3.00
CA THR A 212 23.72 -8.56 1.74
C THR A 212 25.22 -8.59 1.43
N THR A 213 26.03 -7.71 2.04
CA THR A 213 27.41 -7.39 1.59
C THR A 213 28.53 -8.27 2.18
N LEU A 214 28.22 -9.30 2.97
CA LEU A 214 29.25 -10.09 3.68
C LEU A 214 29.91 -11.23 2.87
N ILE A 215 29.42 -11.57 1.67
CA ILE A 215 29.76 -12.86 1.03
C ILE A 215 30.87 -12.76 -0.06
N GLU A 216 31.21 -11.59 -0.61
CA GLU A 216 32.00 -11.54 -1.86
C GLU A 216 33.34 -10.77 -1.83
N THR A 217 33.87 -10.38 -0.67
CA THR A 217 35.06 -9.52 -0.59
C THR A 217 36.34 -10.13 -1.20
N GLU A 218 36.55 -11.45 -1.15
CA GLU A 218 37.77 -12.08 -1.68
C GLU A 218 37.73 -12.32 -3.20
N ILE A 219 36.59 -12.78 -3.75
CA ILE A 219 36.45 -13.07 -5.19
C ILE A 219 36.38 -11.77 -6.01
N LEU A 220 35.68 -10.74 -5.50
CA LEU A 220 35.62 -9.42 -6.15
C LEU A 220 37.01 -8.81 -6.31
N SER A 221 37.88 -8.94 -5.30
CA SER A 221 39.21 -8.35 -5.31
C SER A 221 40.09 -8.88 -6.45
N GLY A 222 40.01 -10.20 -6.72
CA GLY A 222 40.71 -10.84 -7.84
C GLY A 222 40.16 -10.40 -9.20
N PHE A 223 38.84 -10.27 -9.32
CA PHE A 223 38.18 -9.84 -10.56
C PHE A 223 38.46 -8.36 -10.90
N ILE A 224 38.42 -7.48 -9.91
CA ILE A 224 38.77 -6.05 -10.06
C ILE A 224 40.23 -5.90 -10.51
N ASN A 225 41.14 -6.70 -9.95
CA ASN A 225 42.55 -6.68 -10.34
C ASN A 225 42.75 -7.17 -11.79
N ASN A 226 41.98 -8.15 -12.25
CA ASN A 226 42.01 -8.59 -13.65
C ASN A 226 41.45 -7.54 -14.61
N LEU A 227 40.36 -6.85 -14.23
CA LEU A 227 39.81 -5.73 -15.02
C LEU A 227 40.77 -4.54 -15.11
N LYS A 228 41.50 -4.23 -14.03
CA LYS A 228 42.54 -3.20 -14.03
C LYS A 228 43.71 -3.56 -14.96
N LYS A 229 44.07 -4.84 -15.03
CA LYS A 229 45.09 -5.36 -15.96
C LYS A 229 44.63 -5.41 -17.42
N ALA A 230 43.33 -5.47 -17.67
CA ALA A 230 42.76 -5.48 -19.02
C ALA A 230 42.67 -4.08 -19.66
N LYS A 231 43.06 -3.03 -18.94
CA LYS A 231 43.14 -1.67 -19.48
C LYS A 231 44.23 -1.57 -20.55
N ILE A 232 43.95 -0.83 -21.60
CA ILE A 232 44.92 -0.56 -22.65
C ILE A 232 45.93 0.47 -22.11
N GLU A 233 47.19 0.06 -21.96
CA GLU A 233 48.30 0.94 -21.65
C GLU A 233 48.61 1.80 -22.88
N ASN A 234 48.51 3.13 -22.75
CA ASN A 234 48.60 4.13 -23.83
C ASN A 234 47.45 4.08 -24.86
N PRO A 235 46.26 4.60 -24.51
CA PRO A 235 45.13 4.69 -25.43
C PRO A 235 45.34 5.82 -26.45
N ASP A 236 46.05 5.54 -27.54
CA ASP A 236 46.30 6.52 -28.62
C ASP A 236 45.07 6.80 -29.51
N SER A 237 43.94 6.12 -29.26
CA SER A 237 42.67 6.35 -29.96
C SER A 237 41.54 6.73 -29.01
N ASP A 238 40.63 7.58 -29.48
CA ASP A 238 39.42 7.97 -28.75
C ASP A 238 38.58 6.77 -28.32
N GLN A 239 38.58 5.69 -29.11
CA GLN A 239 37.89 4.44 -28.78
C GLN A 239 38.53 3.71 -27.59
N ALA A 240 39.87 3.64 -27.54
CA ALA A 240 40.59 3.03 -26.41
C ALA A 240 40.41 3.85 -25.11
N SER A 241 40.39 5.19 -25.23
CA SER A 241 40.11 6.09 -24.10
C SER A 241 38.66 5.95 -23.59
N ALA A 242 37.68 5.85 -24.50
CA ALA A 242 36.28 5.60 -24.16
C ALA A 242 36.06 4.23 -23.50
N LEU A 243 36.76 3.20 -23.97
CA LEU A 243 36.70 1.86 -23.38
C LEU A 243 37.31 1.84 -21.97
N ASN A 244 38.48 2.45 -21.78
CA ASN A 244 39.10 2.59 -20.46
C ASN A 244 38.20 3.38 -19.49
N LYS A 245 37.54 4.46 -19.94
CA LYS A 245 36.55 5.20 -19.13
C LYS A 245 35.34 4.36 -18.73
N ARG A 246 34.84 3.50 -19.63
CA ARG A 246 33.74 2.56 -19.33
C ARG A 246 34.17 1.50 -18.31
N LEU A 247 35.38 0.96 -18.47
CA LEU A 247 35.98 0.05 -17.50
C LEU A 247 36.18 0.73 -16.14
N ASP A 248 36.59 1.99 -16.12
CA ASP A 248 36.67 2.79 -14.89
C ASP A 248 35.32 3.02 -14.23
N GLY A 249 34.28 3.34 -15.02
CA GLY A 249 32.91 3.44 -14.51
C GLY A 249 32.41 2.12 -13.91
N PHE A 250 32.73 0.99 -14.56
CA PHE A 250 32.36 -0.34 -14.09
C PHE A 250 33.14 -0.75 -12.83
N ILE A 251 34.46 -0.54 -12.80
CA ILE A 251 35.32 -0.76 -11.63
C ILE A 251 34.86 0.10 -10.46
N ASN A 252 34.55 1.38 -10.68
CA ASN A 252 34.04 2.27 -9.64
C ASN A 252 32.68 1.81 -9.11
N ASN A 253 31.78 1.33 -9.96
CA ASN A 253 30.49 0.78 -9.52
C ASN A 253 30.66 -0.49 -8.67
N ILE A 254 31.62 -1.36 -9.02
CA ILE A 254 31.96 -2.56 -8.25
C ILE A 254 32.64 -2.20 -6.92
N GLN A 255 33.60 -1.26 -6.95
CA GLN A 255 34.33 -0.80 -5.75
C GLN A 255 33.46 0.01 -4.78
N GLN A 256 32.39 0.64 -5.28
CA GLN A 256 31.39 1.33 -4.45
C GLN A 256 30.39 0.37 -3.80
N ASP A 257 30.58 -0.96 -3.91
CA ASP A 257 29.76 -1.98 -3.25
C ASP A 257 28.26 -1.76 -3.48
N LYS A 258 27.89 -1.42 -4.72
CA LYS A 258 26.48 -1.31 -5.11
C LYS A 258 26.06 -2.65 -5.72
N PRO A 259 25.57 -3.61 -4.92
CA PRO A 259 25.06 -4.86 -5.45
C PRO A 259 23.98 -4.56 -6.50
N SER A 260 23.99 -5.32 -7.59
CA SER A 260 22.92 -5.23 -8.60
C SER A 260 21.55 -5.41 -7.94
N LEU A 261 20.48 -4.89 -8.55
CA LEU A 261 19.12 -5.05 -8.02
C LEU A 261 18.78 -6.54 -7.76
N ARG A 262 19.24 -7.46 -8.62
CA ARG A 262 19.04 -8.90 -8.43
C ARG A 262 19.66 -9.42 -7.13
N HIS A 263 20.92 -9.07 -6.86
CA HIS A 263 21.60 -9.42 -5.61
C HIS A 263 20.90 -8.82 -4.38
N LYS A 264 20.38 -7.58 -4.49
CA LYS A 264 19.58 -6.96 -3.42
C LYS A 264 18.25 -7.70 -3.19
N ILE A 265 17.59 -8.14 -4.26
CA ILE A 265 16.38 -8.96 -4.18
C ILE A 265 16.68 -10.28 -3.49
N ASP A 266 17.76 -10.97 -3.86
CA ASP A 266 18.15 -12.24 -3.25
C ASP A 266 18.42 -12.08 -1.75
N GLY A 267 19.17 -11.04 -1.37
CA GLY A 267 19.40 -10.68 0.03
C GLY A 267 18.13 -10.33 0.79
N PHE A 268 17.21 -9.59 0.18
CA PHE A 268 15.90 -9.27 0.74
C PHE A 268 15.06 -10.53 0.97
N ILE A 269 15.01 -11.45 0.01
CA ILE A 269 14.27 -12.71 0.15
C ILE A 269 14.89 -13.57 1.25
N SER A 270 16.20 -13.77 1.23
CA SER A 270 16.86 -14.67 2.17
C SER A 270 16.84 -14.17 3.61
N SER A 271 16.94 -12.85 3.82
CA SER A 271 17.08 -12.25 5.15
C SER A 271 15.77 -11.69 5.71
N PHE A 272 14.90 -11.16 4.84
CA PHE A 272 13.69 -10.47 5.26
C PHE A 272 12.44 -11.26 4.88
N MET A 273 12.29 -11.82 3.68
CA MET A 273 11.04 -12.46 3.25
C MET A 273 11.06 -14.00 3.21
N LYS A 274 12.01 -14.63 3.90
CA LYS A 274 12.20 -16.09 3.88
C LYS A 274 10.91 -16.85 4.24
N GLY A 275 10.52 -17.80 3.40
CA GLY A 275 9.31 -18.60 3.55
C GLY A 275 7.99 -17.87 3.27
N SER A 276 8.02 -16.57 2.97
CA SER A 276 6.82 -15.74 2.74
C SER A 276 6.54 -15.45 1.26
N VAL A 277 7.35 -15.98 0.34
CA VAL A 277 7.29 -15.64 -1.11
C VAL A 277 7.34 -16.85 -2.04
N GLU A 278 7.53 -18.05 -1.52
CA GLU A 278 7.76 -19.28 -2.31
C GLU A 278 6.52 -19.76 -3.07
N ASP A 279 5.35 -19.32 -2.61
CA ASP A 279 4.03 -19.58 -3.17
C ASP A 279 3.56 -18.48 -4.14
N LEU A 280 4.36 -17.42 -4.32
CA LEU A 280 4.03 -16.28 -5.16
C LEU A 280 4.88 -16.24 -6.45
N TRP A 281 4.48 -15.38 -7.38
CA TRP A 281 5.27 -15.03 -8.55
C TRP A 281 6.67 -14.53 -8.11
N PRO A 282 7.77 -15.10 -8.62
CA PRO A 282 9.13 -14.73 -8.22
C PRO A 282 9.43 -13.25 -8.48
N ILE A 283 10.07 -12.59 -7.51
CA ILE A 283 10.47 -11.19 -7.64
C ILE A 283 11.47 -11.02 -8.79
N ALA A 284 12.42 -11.95 -8.92
CA ALA A 284 13.36 -12.03 -10.03
C ALA A 284 13.26 -13.39 -10.72
N GLY A 285 13.34 -13.40 -12.05
CA GLY A 285 13.25 -14.60 -12.88
C GLY A 285 14.33 -14.67 -13.95
N THR A 286 13.95 -15.18 -15.12
CA THR A 286 14.78 -15.28 -16.32
C THR A 286 13.98 -14.82 -17.54
N ASP A 287 14.63 -14.63 -18.69
CA ASP A 287 13.93 -14.24 -19.92
C ASP A 287 12.89 -15.29 -20.38
N GLU A 288 13.09 -16.56 -20.03
CA GLU A 288 12.16 -17.66 -20.33
C GLU A 288 11.03 -17.78 -19.30
N LYS A 289 11.29 -17.37 -18.05
CA LYS A 289 10.34 -17.35 -16.94
C LYS A 289 10.47 -16.02 -16.20
N PRO A 290 9.88 -14.94 -16.75
CA PRO A 290 10.05 -13.59 -16.26
C PRO A 290 9.52 -13.45 -14.83
N GLY A 291 10.34 -12.87 -13.95
CA GLY A 291 9.91 -12.44 -12.62
C GLY A 291 9.25 -11.06 -12.68
N LEU A 292 8.83 -10.56 -11.52
CA LEU A 292 8.25 -9.22 -11.40
C LEU A 292 9.21 -8.13 -11.91
N LYS A 293 10.52 -8.31 -11.66
CA LYS A 293 11.58 -7.43 -12.15
C LYS A 293 11.61 -7.36 -13.68
N GLU A 294 11.60 -8.51 -14.35
CA GLU A 294 11.66 -8.58 -15.82
C GLU A 294 10.40 -7.98 -16.47
N ILE A 295 9.22 -8.18 -15.86
CA ILE A 295 7.98 -7.53 -16.28
C ILE A 295 8.11 -6.01 -16.16
N ARG A 296 8.60 -5.50 -15.01
CA ARG A 296 8.81 -4.06 -14.79
C ARG A 296 9.81 -3.47 -15.80
N ASP A 297 10.92 -4.15 -16.02
CA ASP A 297 11.95 -3.68 -16.97
C ASP A 297 11.39 -3.61 -18.38
N THR A 298 10.58 -4.61 -18.78
CA THR A 298 9.90 -4.63 -20.08
C THR A 298 8.92 -3.47 -20.22
N LEU A 299 8.03 -3.26 -19.24
CA LEU A 299 7.09 -2.13 -19.23
C LEU A 299 7.78 -0.76 -19.24
N SER A 300 8.99 -0.66 -18.69
CA SER A 300 9.74 0.60 -18.60
C SER A 300 10.51 0.95 -19.87
N HIS A 301 10.81 -0.04 -20.72
CA HIS A 301 11.75 0.11 -21.85
C HIS A 301 11.17 -0.30 -23.21
N THR A 302 10.01 -0.95 -23.25
CA THR A 302 9.38 -1.45 -24.48
C THR A 302 7.89 -1.11 -24.53
N ASP A 303 7.27 -1.26 -25.70
CA ASP A 303 5.82 -1.08 -25.87
C ASP A 303 5.04 -2.08 -24.99
N THR A 304 3.97 -1.62 -24.32
CA THR A 304 3.16 -2.43 -23.39
C THR A 304 2.55 -3.66 -24.06
N ARG A 305 2.41 -3.63 -25.39
CA ARG A 305 1.99 -4.78 -26.23
C ARG A 305 2.93 -5.98 -26.19
N SER A 306 4.13 -5.83 -25.66
CA SER A 306 5.11 -6.91 -25.47
C SER A 306 4.78 -7.84 -24.30
N ILE A 307 3.79 -7.49 -23.47
CA ILE A 307 3.41 -8.29 -22.29
C ILE A 307 2.00 -8.85 -22.44
N HIS A 308 1.86 -10.15 -22.18
CA HIS A 308 0.56 -10.81 -22.18
C HIS A 308 -0.31 -10.29 -21.03
N HIS A 309 -1.48 -9.69 -21.35
CA HIS A 309 -2.34 -9.00 -20.38
C HIS A 309 -2.76 -9.87 -19.18
N GLN A 310 -3.09 -11.16 -19.40
CA GLN A 310 -3.46 -12.06 -18.32
C GLN A 310 -2.26 -12.37 -17.41
N SER A 311 -1.06 -12.49 -17.97
CA SER A 311 0.16 -12.72 -17.18
C SER A 311 0.47 -11.49 -16.31
N LEU A 312 0.29 -10.28 -16.86
CA LEU A 312 0.45 -9.04 -16.12
C LEU A 312 -0.58 -8.92 -14.98
N ALA A 313 -1.86 -9.21 -15.23
CA ALA A 313 -2.90 -9.16 -14.21
C ALA A 313 -2.62 -10.13 -13.06
N VAL A 314 -2.20 -11.36 -13.37
CA VAL A 314 -1.82 -12.35 -12.35
C VAL A 314 -0.57 -11.90 -11.60
N ALA A 315 0.48 -11.45 -12.30
CA ALA A 315 1.69 -10.94 -11.65
C ALA A 315 1.41 -9.73 -10.73
N GLN A 316 0.52 -8.82 -11.14
CA GLN A 316 0.08 -7.67 -10.33
C GLN A 316 -0.69 -8.12 -9.08
N TRP A 317 -1.55 -9.13 -9.20
CA TRP A 317 -2.22 -9.72 -8.03
C TRP A 317 -1.22 -10.34 -7.06
N HIS A 318 -0.25 -11.11 -7.56
CA HIS A 318 0.83 -11.70 -6.73
C HIS A 318 1.69 -10.63 -6.05
N LEU A 319 2.03 -9.55 -6.77
CA LEU A 319 2.73 -8.40 -6.22
C LEU A 319 1.92 -7.70 -5.12
N THR A 320 0.60 -7.61 -5.27
CA THR A 320 -0.27 -7.08 -4.21
C THR A 320 -0.16 -7.91 -2.93
N ILE A 321 -0.30 -9.25 -3.02
CA ILE A 321 -0.15 -10.14 -1.86
C ILE A 321 1.24 -10.03 -1.24
N LEU A 322 2.29 -9.93 -2.06
CA LEU A 322 3.67 -9.73 -1.59
C LEU A 322 3.80 -8.44 -0.77
N LEU A 323 3.27 -7.33 -1.27
CA LEU A 323 3.30 -6.04 -0.59
C LEU A 323 2.49 -6.04 0.71
N GLU A 324 1.33 -6.71 0.73
CA GLU A 324 0.54 -6.88 1.95
C GLU A 324 1.33 -7.64 3.01
N ARG A 325 1.94 -8.79 2.65
CA ARG A 325 2.80 -9.55 3.57
C ARG A 325 3.98 -8.71 4.07
N LEU A 326 4.55 -7.88 3.19
CA LEU A 326 5.66 -6.99 3.51
C LEU A 326 5.25 -5.95 4.57
N VAL A 327 4.08 -5.33 4.43
CA VAL A 327 3.56 -4.36 5.42
C VAL A 327 3.39 -5.01 6.79
N PHE A 328 2.77 -6.19 6.87
CA PHE A 328 2.61 -6.91 8.14
C PHE A 328 3.96 -7.27 8.76
N LYS A 329 4.93 -7.69 7.94
CA LYS A 329 6.27 -7.99 8.41
C LYS A 329 7.02 -6.75 8.91
N LEU A 330 6.83 -5.61 8.24
CA LEU A 330 7.41 -4.32 8.65
C LEU A 330 6.83 -3.85 9.99
N LEU A 331 5.54 -4.08 10.20
CA LEU A 331 4.86 -3.82 11.48
C LEU A 331 5.16 -4.88 12.55
N GLU A 332 5.90 -5.94 12.23
CA GLU A 332 6.16 -7.09 13.11
C GLU A 332 4.89 -7.81 13.58
N LEU A 333 3.85 -7.77 12.73
CA LEU A 333 2.57 -8.42 12.97
C LEU A 333 2.48 -9.78 12.26
N PRO A 334 1.71 -10.73 12.82
CA PRO A 334 1.38 -11.94 12.09
C PRO A 334 0.55 -11.59 10.86
N ALA A 335 0.88 -12.21 9.73
CA ALA A 335 0.08 -12.07 8.51
C ALA A 335 -1.33 -12.64 8.73
N PRO A 336 -2.41 -11.96 8.31
CA PRO A 336 -3.77 -12.49 8.40
C PRO A 336 -3.96 -13.73 7.53
N VAL A 337 -4.91 -14.59 7.91
CA VAL A 337 -5.18 -15.86 7.21
C VAL A 337 -5.41 -15.64 5.72
N ALA A 338 -6.05 -14.53 5.31
CA ALA A 338 -6.33 -14.24 3.91
C ALA A 338 -5.09 -14.06 3.03
N ILE A 339 -3.93 -13.76 3.63
CA ILE A 339 -2.67 -13.53 2.90
C ILE A 339 -1.54 -14.47 3.34
N GLN A 340 -1.74 -15.35 4.33
CA GLN A 340 -0.70 -16.30 4.76
C GLN A 340 -0.28 -17.28 3.65
N PRO A 341 1.01 -17.68 3.60
CA PRO A 341 1.45 -18.74 2.70
C PRO A 341 0.68 -20.04 2.90
N GLY A 342 0.18 -20.61 1.80
CA GLY A 342 -0.57 -21.86 1.81
C GLY A 342 -2.02 -21.75 2.31
N SER A 343 -2.50 -20.53 2.59
CA SER A 343 -3.85 -20.26 3.09
C SER A 343 -4.95 -20.89 2.22
N ASN A 344 -5.97 -21.47 2.87
CA ASN A 344 -7.17 -21.96 2.20
C ASN A 344 -7.97 -20.83 1.53
N ILE A 345 -7.86 -19.58 2.01
CA ILE A 345 -8.52 -18.42 1.41
C ILE A 345 -7.85 -18.09 0.08
N LEU A 346 -6.51 -18.03 0.04
CA LEU A 346 -5.76 -17.81 -1.20
C LEU A 346 -6.01 -18.93 -2.21
N ARG A 347 -6.08 -20.19 -1.76
CA ARG A 347 -6.36 -21.35 -2.62
C ARG A 347 -7.73 -21.34 -3.30
N ARG A 348 -8.68 -20.50 -2.85
CA ARG A 348 -9.95 -20.28 -3.55
C ARG A 348 -9.77 -19.42 -4.80
N GLU A 349 -8.71 -18.61 -4.85
CA GLU A 349 -8.36 -17.81 -6.00
C GLU A 349 -7.56 -18.65 -7.00
N PHE A 350 -8.10 -18.84 -8.20
CA PHE A 350 -7.44 -19.62 -9.25
C PHE A 350 -6.05 -19.07 -9.61
N TRP A 351 -5.85 -17.76 -9.45
CA TRP A 351 -4.57 -17.09 -9.71
C TRP A 351 -3.46 -17.47 -8.72
N TYR A 352 -3.80 -18.06 -7.58
CA TYR A 352 -2.85 -18.57 -6.60
C TYR A 352 -2.30 -19.96 -6.96
N GLU A 353 -2.98 -20.70 -7.82
CA GLU A 353 -2.60 -22.07 -8.19
C GLU A 353 -1.26 -22.08 -8.93
N ARG A 354 -0.29 -22.83 -8.38
CA ARG A 354 1.10 -22.78 -8.83
C ARG A 354 1.28 -23.23 -10.27
N ALA A 355 0.63 -24.31 -10.69
CA ALA A 355 0.76 -24.79 -12.06
C ALA A 355 0.22 -23.77 -13.07
N TYR A 356 -0.86 -23.07 -12.72
CA TYR A 356 -1.46 -22.03 -13.53
C TYR A 356 -0.52 -20.84 -13.74
N TRP A 357 -0.01 -20.21 -12.67
CA TRP A 357 0.84 -19.03 -12.86
C TRP A 357 2.23 -19.39 -13.40
N GLU A 358 2.78 -20.58 -13.11
CA GLU A 358 4.03 -21.06 -13.74
C GLU A 358 3.87 -21.31 -15.24
N ASN A 359 2.68 -21.67 -15.70
CA ASN A 359 2.38 -21.79 -17.12
C ASN A 359 2.29 -20.39 -17.78
N LEU A 360 1.61 -19.44 -17.11
CA LEU A 360 1.52 -18.06 -17.60
C LEU A 360 2.87 -17.35 -17.68
N GLN A 361 3.80 -17.65 -16.76
CA GLN A 361 5.18 -17.12 -16.81
C GLN A 361 5.85 -17.33 -18.15
N LYS A 362 5.70 -18.52 -18.74
CA LYS A 362 6.34 -18.86 -20.02
C LYS A 362 5.77 -18.07 -21.21
N GLN A 363 4.60 -17.46 -21.02
CA GLN A 363 3.86 -16.71 -22.04
C GLN A 363 3.90 -15.20 -21.79
N THR A 364 4.51 -14.76 -20.68
CA THR A 364 4.49 -13.37 -20.22
C THR A 364 5.07 -12.41 -21.24
N LEU A 365 6.23 -12.75 -21.83
CA LEU A 365 6.85 -11.94 -22.88
C LEU A 365 6.41 -12.44 -24.25
N VAL A 366 5.73 -11.57 -24.98
CA VAL A 366 5.32 -11.81 -26.36
C VAL A 366 6.54 -11.56 -27.25
N LYS A 367 7.16 -12.64 -27.74
CA LYS A 367 8.22 -12.54 -28.75
C LYS A 367 7.60 -12.00 -30.04
N GLN A 368 8.06 -10.83 -30.49
CA GLN A 368 7.72 -10.27 -31.79
C GLN A 368 8.41 -11.03 -32.92
#